data_AF-V2IVE2-F1
#
_entry.id   AF-V2IVE2-F1
#
_cell.length_a   1.000
_cell.length_b   1.000
_cell.length_c   1.000
_cell.angle_alpha   90.00
_cell.angle_beta   90.00
_cell.angle_gamma   90.00
#
_symmetry.space_group_name_H-M   'P 1'
#
loop_
_entity.id
_entity.type
_entity.pdbx_description
1 polymer ?
#
loop_
_entity_poly.entity_id
_entity_poly.type
_entity_poly.pdbx_seq_one_letter_code
_entity_poly.pdbx_strand_id
1 'polypeptide(L)'
;MAAISLTPSLRADYERLFDTCITQAGRRAEVEALTAALLRNKGRYAAASQLSGVPWHFIAVVHNMECSQRMDAHLHNGDPLSRRTFHVPAGRPRTGSPPFRWEESAADALALKGLNDGTDWSLAGTLYQLERYNGFGYRRFHPEVLSPYLWSFSGHYERGKYVADGTWSDRAVSRQCGAAVLLRRLAEIGELEFGARATAAVDDAPLIVRYAARPPTEPAARQTTETLQRWLNTFDGVFVRIDGHPGKRTSAAYRRVTGHYLPGDPREPRESRQPR
;
A
#
# COMPACT_ATOMS: atom_id res chain seq x y z
N MET A 1 -28.31 5.03 -9.00
CA MET A 1 -27.21 4.51 -9.85
C MET A 1 -26.75 3.16 -9.32
N ALA A 2 -26.37 2.24 -10.20
CA ALA A 2 -25.89 0.91 -9.78
C ALA A 2 -24.64 1.02 -8.88
N ALA A 3 -24.56 0.13 -7.88
CA ALA A 3 -23.36 -0.03 -7.07
C ALA A 3 -22.25 -0.61 -7.96
N ILE A 4 -21.06 -0.01 -7.95
CA ILE A 4 -19.88 -0.63 -8.57
C ILE A 4 -19.58 -1.87 -7.72
N SER A 5 -19.39 -3.02 -8.37
CA SER A 5 -19.08 -4.29 -7.72
C SER A 5 -17.69 -4.76 -8.14
N LEU A 6 -17.03 -5.54 -7.29
CA LEU A 6 -15.68 -6.07 -7.54
C LEU A 6 -15.70 -7.24 -8.53
N THR A 7 -15.88 -6.93 -9.81
CA THR A 7 -15.87 -7.90 -10.93
C THR A 7 -14.48 -8.50 -11.15
N PRO A 8 -14.35 -9.64 -11.85
CA PRO A 8 -13.05 -10.19 -12.23
C PRO A 8 -12.17 -9.20 -13.01
N SER A 9 -12.76 -8.41 -13.90
CA SER A 9 -12.03 -7.37 -14.65
C SER A 9 -11.51 -6.26 -13.74
N LEU A 10 -12.32 -5.81 -12.78
CA LEU A 10 -11.91 -4.78 -11.82
C LEU A 10 -10.84 -5.30 -10.85
N ARG A 11 -10.89 -6.58 -10.48
CA ARG A 11 -9.83 -7.23 -9.69
C ARG A 11 -8.50 -7.18 -10.42
N ALA A 12 -8.48 -7.64 -11.67
CA ALA A 12 -7.28 -7.63 -12.51
C ALA A 12 -6.74 -6.21 -12.73
N ASP A 13 -7.62 -5.21 -12.88
CA ASP A 13 -7.23 -3.80 -12.97
C ASP A 13 -6.51 -3.31 -11.71
N TYR A 14 -7.08 -3.55 -10.52
CA TYR A 14 -6.45 -3.18 -9.25
C TYR A 14 -5.09 -3.85 -9.05
N GLU A 15 -5.00 -5.15 -9.31
CA GLU A 15 -3.77 -5.93 -9.17
C GLU A 15 -2.68 -5.37 -10.09
N ARG A 16 -2.98 -5.24 -11.39
CA ARG A 16 -2.06 -4.66 -12.37
C ARG A 16 -1.60 -3.26 -11.96
N LEU A 17 -2.51 -2.39 -11.51
CA LEU A 17 -2.14 -1.04 -11.06
C LEU A 17 -1.23 -1.08 -9.84
N PHE A 18 -1.47 -2.00 -8.90
CA PHE A 18 -0.61 -2.17 -7.73
C PHE A 18 0.76 -2.72 -8.09
N ASP A 19 0.84 -3.71 -8.99
CA ASP A 19 2.08 -4.34 -9.44
C ASP A 19 2.98 -3.33 -10.15
N THR A 20 2.37 -2.48 -10.98
CA THR A 20 3.05 -1.41 -11.74
C THR A 20 3.16 -0.08 -10.98
N CYS A 21 2.73 -0.02 -9.72
CA CYS A 21 2.78 1.19 -8.92
C CYS A 21 4.22 1.56 -8.57
N ILE A 22 4.73 2.63 -9.18
CA ILE A 22 6.06 3.17 -8.91
C ILE A 22 5.92 4.55 -8.27
N THR A 23 6.47 4.72 -7.06
CA THR A 23 6.52 6.01 -6.38
C THR A 23 7.41 7.00 -7.13
N GLN A 24 6.86 8.19 -7.40
CA GLN A 24 7.57 9.30 -8.04
C GLN A 24 8.82 9.68 -7.24
N ALA A 25 9.95 9.88 -7.93
CA ALA A 25 11.24 10.12 -7.29
C ALA A 25 11.21 11.28 -6.27
N GLY A 26 10.59 12.41 -6.63
CA GLY A 26 10.46 13.59 -5.78
C GLY A 26 9.56 13.42 -4.55
N ARG A 27 8.76 12.34 -4.47
CA ARG A 27 7.85 12.06 -3.34
C ARG A 27 8.36 10.97 -2.41
N ARG A 28 9.50 10.33 -2.73
CA ARG A 28 10.02 9.19 -1.97
C ARG A 28 10.24 9.49 -0.49
N ALA A 29 10.88 10.63 -0.15
CA ALA A 29 11.15 10.99 1.24
C ALA A 29 9.86 11.13 2.06
N GLU A 30 8.82 11.72 1.46
CA GLU A 30 7.51 11.90 2.08
C GLU A 30 6.82 10.54 2.30
N VAL A 31 6.83 9.66 1.30
CA VAL A 31 6.28 8.30 1.41
C VAL A 31 7.01 7.48 2.50
N GLU A 32 8.33 7.56 2.58
CA GLU A 32 9.11 6.88 3.62
C GLU A 32 8.78 7.41 5.02
N ALA A 33 8.64 8.73 5.18
CA ALA A 33 8.28 9.34 6.46
C ALA A 33 6.89 8.92 6.94
N LEU A 34 5.90 8.93 6.03
CA LEU A 34 4.54 8.48 6.32
C LEU A 34 4.52 6.99 6.66
N THR A 35 5.23 6.15 5.88
CA THR A 35 5.32 4.71 6.13
C THR A 35 5.97 4.41 7.48
N ALA A 36 7.06 5.12 7.84
CA ALA A 36 7.69 4.98 9.14
C ALA A 36 6.74 5.38 10.28
N ALA A 37 5.91 6.40 10.08
CA ALA A 37 4.88 6.79 11.06
C ALA A 37 3.80 5.71 11.21
N LEU A 38 3.37 5.07 10.12
CA LEU A 38 2.45 3.93 10.19
C LEU A 38 3.04 2.78 11.02
N LEU A 39 4.31 2.45 10.79
CA LEU A 39 4.99 1.37 11.50
C LEU A 39 5.19 1.65 12.99
N ARG A 40 5.50 2.91 13.37
CA ARG A 40 5.54 3.31 14.80
C ARG A 40 4.21 3.07 15.51
N ASN A 41 3.11 3.22 14.77
CA ASN A 41 1.75 3.02 15.26
C ASN A 41 1.21 1.59 15.01
N LYS A 42 2.00 0.65 14.47
CA LYS A 42 1.54 -0.69 14.08
C LYS A 42 0.82 -1.44 15.20
N GLY A 43 1.32 -1.35 16.43
CA GLY A 43 0.68 -1.98 17.60
C GLY A 43 -0.73 -1.44 17.87
N ARG A 44 -0.96 -0.14 17.70
CA ARG A 44 -2.27 0.51 17.81
C ARG A 44 -3.23 0.01 16.74
N TYR A 45 -2.74 -0.10 15.50
CA TYR A 45 -3.52 -0.61 14.37
C TYR A 45 -3.85 -2.10 14.55
N ALA A 46 -2.92 -2.89 15.06
CA ALA A 46 -3.15 -4.30 15.37
C ALA A 46 -4.21 -4.49 16.48
N ALA A 47 -4.19 -3.66 17.52
CA ALA A 47 -5.21 -3.70 18.56
C ALA A 47 -6.61 -3.30 18.03
N ALA A 48 -6.71 -2.27 17.19
CA ALA A 48 -7.96 -1.94 16.49
C ALA A 48 -8.41 -3.05 15.51
N SER A 49 -7.45 -3.72 14.87
CA SER A 49 -7.69 -4.87 13.98
C SER A 49 -8.34 -6.03 14.75
N GLN A 50 -7.85 -6.33 15.95
CA GLN A 50 -8.42 -7.37 16.82
C GLN A 50 -9.88 -7.07 17.22
N LEU A 51 -10.21 -5.80 17.44
CA LEU A 51 -11.57 -5.39 17.82
C LEU A 51 -12.57 -5.38 16.66
N SER A 52 -12.08 -5.20 15.42
CA SER A 52 -12.93 -4.96 14.25
C SER A 52 -12.93 -6.08 13.21
N GLY A 53 -11.93 -6.97 13.23
CA GLY A 53 -11.68 -7.94 12.16
C GLY A 53 -11.08 -7.34 10.88
N VAL A 54 -10.86 -6.02 10.83
CA VAL A 54 -10.27 -5.32 9.67
C VAL A 54 -8.74 -5.38 9.75
N PRO A 55 -8.01 -5.72 8.67
CA PRO A 55 -6.55 -5.80 8.69
C PRO A 55 -5.88 -4.50 9.08
N TRP A 56 -4.84 -4.59 9.93
CA TRP A 56 -4.12 -3.43 10.46
C TRP A 56 -3.63 -2.48 9.36
N HIS A 57 -3.19 -2.99 8.20
CA HIS A 57 -2.66 -2.17 7.11
C HIS A 57 -3.73 -1.32 6.44
N PHE A 58 -4.97 -1.83 6.35
CA PHE A 58 -6.11 -1.05 5.86
C PHE A 58 -6.43 0.08 6.84
N ILE A 59 -6.52 -0.24 8.13
CA ILE A 59 -6.78 0.76 9.19
C ILE A 59 -5.70 1.85 9.18
N ALA A 60 -4.43 1.45 9.05
CA ALA A 60 -3.28 2.34 9.04
C ALA A 60 -3.36 3.37 7.90
N VAL A 61 -3.64 2.92 6.67
CA VAL A 61 -3.72 3.85 5.53
C VAL A 61 -4.99 4.69 5.55
N VAL A 62 -6.14 4.16 5.98
CA VAL A 62 -7.35 4.97 6.20
C VAL A 62 -7.09 6.05 7.26
N HIS A 63 -6.45 5.70 8.37
CA HIS A 63 -6.11 6.67 9.41
C HIS A 63 -5.18 7.79 8.91
N ASN A 64 -4.25 7.46 8.01
CA ASN A 64 -3.46 8.47 7.31
C ASN A 64 -4.32 9.37 6.41
N MET A 65 -5.26 8.78 5.67
CA MET A 65 -6.10 9.51 4.73
C MET A 65 -7.11 10.44 5.42
N GLU A 66 -7.73 9.98 6.50
CA GLU A 66 -8.84 10.69 7.14
C GLU A 66 -8.39 11.61 8.28
N CYS A 67 -7.28 11.29 8.97
CA CYS A 67 -6.89 12.01 10.19
C CYS A 67 -5.37 12.27 10.32
N SER A 68 -4.59 12.13 9.24
CA SER A 68 -3.13 12.36 9.27
C SER A 68 -2.42 11.59 10.39
N GLN A 69 -2.91 10.39 10.72
CA GLN A 69 -2.39 9.51 11.76
C GLN A 69 -2.50 10.04 13.21
N ARG A 70 -3.40 10.98 13.47
CA ARG A 70 -3.66 11.54 14.80
C ARG A 70 -4.38 10.56 15.76
N MET A 71 -3.66 10.10 16.77
CA MET A 71 -4.17 9.16 17.78
C MET A 71 -5.07 9.81 18.85
N ASP A 72 -5.26 11.12 18.80
CA ASP A 72 -6.07 11.92 19.75
C ASP A 72 -7.48 12.26 19.22
N ALA A 73 -7.82 11.76 18.03
CA ALA A 73 -9.06 12.06 17.34
C ALA A 73 -9.82 10.81 16.88
N HIS A 74 -11.13 10.92 16.77
CA HIS A 74 -12.03 9.90 16.22
C HIS A 74 -11.74 9.67 14.74
N LEU A 75 -11.53 8.41 14.35
CA LEU A 75 -11.38 8.00 12.95
C LEU A 75 -12.60 8.34 12.08
N HIS A 76 -13.76 8.55 12.71
CA HIS A 76 -15.00 8.91 12.02
C HIS A 76 -14.87 10.20 11.20
N ASN A 77 -14.30 11.24 11.80
CA ASN A 77 -14.43 12.61 11.33
C ASN A 77 -13.38 13.59 11.92
N GLY A 78 -12.44 13.11 12.74
CA GLY A 78 -11.40 13.94 13.36
C GLY A 78 -11.79 14.66 14.65
N ASP A 79 -12.99 14.44 15.19
CA ASP A 79 -13.39 15.03 16.48
C ASP A 79 -12.52 14.51 17.65
N PRO A 80 -12.30 15.28 18.74
CA PRO A 80 -11.48 14.83 19.87
C PRO A 80 -12.09 13.63 20.61
N LEU A 81 -11.25 12.69 21.06
CA LEU A 81 -11.66 11.49 21.81
C LEU A 81 -12.24 11.76 23.22
N SER A 82 -12.16 13.01 23.71
CA SER A 82 -12.63 13.41 25.04
C SER A 82 -14.15 13.55 25.17
N ARG A 83 -14.89 13.34 24.07
CA ARG A 83 -16.35 13.39 23.99
C ARG A 83 -16.80 12.51 22.84
N ARG A 84 -18.12 12.31 22.67
CA ARG A 84 -18.63 11.70 21.44
C ARG A 84 -18.47 12.69 20.26
N THR A 85 -18.41 12.16 19.05
CA THR A 85 -18.43 12.95 17.82
C THR A 85 -19.63 13.88 17.80
N PHE A 86 -19.41 15.10 17.32
CA PHE A 86 -20.46 16.10 17.11
C PHE A 86 -20.61 16.46 15.64
N HIS A 87 -19.53 16.35 14.85
CA HIS A 87 -19.64 16.32 13.40
C HIS A 87 -20.22 14.98 12.93
N VAL A 88 -20.75 14.95 11.72
CA VAL A 88 -21.32 13.72 11.14
C VAL A 88 -20.21 12.68 10.92
N PRO A 89 -20.42 11.40 11.30
CA PRO A 89 -21.57 10.86 12.01
C PRO A 89 -21.56 11.25 13.50
N ALA A 90 -22.58 11.98 13.96
CA ALA A 90 -22.64 12.47 15.33
C ALA A 90 -23.03 11.37 16.34
N GLY A 91 -22.62 11.55 17.60
CA GLY A 91 -22.95 10.66 18.71
C GLY A 91 -22.18 9.33 18.70
N ARG A 92 -20.98 9.30 18.12
CA ARG A 92 -20.11 8.11 18.07
C ARG A 92 -18.91 8.22 19.03
N PRO A 93 -18.36 7.09 19.53
CA PRO A 93 -18.91 5.72 19.49
C PRO A 93 -20.30 5.65 20.14
N ARG A 94 -21.09 4.59 19.93
CA ARG A 94 -22.44 4.48 20.56
C ARG A 94 -22.40 3.97 22.00
N THR A 95 -21.42 3.14 22.32
CA THR A 95 -21.22 2.53 23.64
C THR A 95 -20.01 3.15 24.34
N GLY A 96 -19.77 2.80 25.60
CA GLY A 96 -18.67 3.33 26.41
C GLY A 96 -18.86 4.79 26.86
N SER A 97 -17.89 5.30 27.62
CA SER A 97 -17.83 6.66 28.15
C SER A 97 -16.50 7.33 27.79
N PRO A 98 -16.48 8.62 27.46
CA PRO A 98 -15.25 9.34 27.17
C PRO A 98 -14.37 9.54 28.42
N PRO A 99 -13.05 9.77 28.27
CA PRO A 99 -12.32 9.78 27.00
C PRO A 99 -12.20 8.37 26.41
N PHE A 100 -12.44 8.24 25.11
CA PHE A 100 -12.40 6.96 24.41
C PHE A 100 -10.96 6.56 24.08
N ARG A 101 -10.67 5.26 24.11
CA ARG A 101 -9.45 4.78 23.47
C ARG A 101 -9.62 4.88 21.95
N TRP A 102 -8.55 5.27 21.27
CA TRP A 102 -8.61 5.39 19.81
C TRP A 102 -8.93 4.04 19.12
N GLU A 103 -8.52 2.89 19.67
CA GLU A 103 -8.85 1.59 19.04
C GLU A 103 -10.36 1.30 19.07
N GLU A 104 -11.03 1.59 20.19
CA GLU A 104 -12.46 1.37 20.35
C GLU A 104 -13.25 2.29 19.42
N SER A 105 -12.81 3.55 19.31
CA SER A 105 -13.42 4.47 18.35
C SER A 105 -13.16 4.08 16.90
N ALA A 106 -11.95 3.60 16.57
CA ALA A 106 -11.65 3.16 15.22
C ALA A 106 -12.50 1.95 14.84
N ALA A 107 -12.71 1.00 15.77
CA ALA A 107 -13.58 -0.14 15.55
C ALA A 107 -15.05 0.28 15.30
N ASP A 108 -15.61 1.24 16.05
CA ASP A 108 -16.97 1.78 15.79
C ASP A 108 -17.06 2.41 14.39
N ALA A 109 -16.02 3.15 13.97
CA ALA A 109 -15.95 3.77 12.64
C ALA A 109 -15.94 2.74 11.51
N LEU A 110 -15.15 1.68 11.65
CA LEU A 110 -15.05 0.60 10.66
C LEU A 110 -16.34 -0.21 10.58
N ALA A 111 -16.96 -0.51 11.73
CA ALA A 111 -18.26 -1.19 11.79
C ALA A 111 -19.35 -0.38 11.10
N LEU A 112 -19.37 0.96 11.26
CA LEU A 112 -20.31 1.84 10.57
C LEU A 112 -20.16 1.79 9.04
N LYS A 113 -18.95 1.51 8.55
CA LYS A 113 -18.65 1.33 7.12
C LYS A 113 -18.96 -0.10 6.62
N GLY A 114 -19.39 -0.99 7.51
CA GLY A 114 -19.68 -2.39 7.21
C GLY A 114 -18.44 -3.19 6.85
N LEU A 115 -17.29 -2.86 7.46
CA LEU A 115 -16.03 -3.57 7.29
C LEU A 115 -15.78 -4.46 8.50
N ASN A 116 -15.40 -5.71 8.25
CA ASN A 116 -15.15 -6.74 9.25
C ASN A 116 -14.24 -7.86 8.69
N ASP A 117 -14.11 -8.96 9.43
CA ASP A 117 -13.35 -10.16 9.04
C ASP A 117 -13.92 -10.89 7.81
N GLY A 118 -15.23 -10.85 7.59
CA GLY A 118 -15.90 -11.40 6.41
C GLY A 118 -15.73 -10.58 5.12
N THR A 119 -15.03 -9.45 5.19
CA THR A 119 -14.73 -8.62 4.02
C THR A 119 -13.59 -9.22 3.20
N ASP A 120 -13.66 -9.09 1.87
CA ASP A 120 -12.57 -9.51 0.97
C ASP A 120 -11.33 -8.62 1.17
N TRP A 121 -10.30 -9.18 1.81
CA TRP A 121 -9.01 -8.53 2.07
C TRP A 121 -7.88 -9.04 1.17
N SER A 122 -8.20 -9.69 0.04
CA SER A 122 -7.21 -9.87 -1.04
C SER A 122 -6.65 -8.52 -1.49
N LEU A 123 -5.57 -8.52 -2.30
CA LEU A 123 -5.01 -7.26 -2.82
C LEU A 123 -6.09 -6.41 -3.52
N ALA A 124 -6.81 -7.01 -4.47
CA ALA A 124 -7.91 -6.36 -5.16
C ALA A 124 -9.06 -5.96 -4.20
N GLY A 125 -9.40 -6.84 -3.25
CA GLY A 125 -10.42 -6.58 -2.24
C GLY A 125 -10.10 -5.36 -1.38
N THR A 126 -8.86 -5.27 -0.89
CA THR A 126 -8.35 -4.15 -0.09
C THR A 126 -8.41 -2.84 -0.86
N LEU A 127 -7.91 -2.81 -2.11
CA LEU A 127 -7.93 -1.62 -2.96
C LEU A 127 -9.36 -1.18 -3.31
N TYR A 128 -10.24 -2.14 -3.56
CA TYR A 128 -11.66 -1.87 -3.77
C TYR A 128 -12.33 -1.26 -2.53
N GLN A 129 -12.06 -1.79 -1.32
CA GLN A 129 -12.62 -1.22 -0.09
C GLN A 129 -12.06 0.18 0.19
N LEU A 130 -10.78 0.45 -0.11
CA LEU A 130 -10.21 1.79 0.03
C LEU A 130 -10.87 2.78 -0.93
N GLU A 131 -11.09 2.38 -2.19
CA GLU A 131 -11.79 3.23 -3.15
C GLU A 131 -13.25 3.43 -2.75
N ARG A 132 -13.92 2.40 -2.25
CA ARG A 132 -15.28 2.49 -1.70
C ARG A 132 -15.35 3.40 -0.48
N TYR A 133 -14.31 3.39 0.37
CA TYR A 133 -14.23 4.22 1.57
C TYR A 133 -14.26 5.72 1.21
N ASN A 134 -13.49 6.10 0.19
CA ASN A 134 -13.47 7.45 -0.38
C ASN A 134 -14.70 7.75 -1.26
N GLY A 135 -15.12 6.78 -2.07
CA GLY A 135 -16.19 6.88 -3.06
C GLY A 135 -15.72 6.74 -4.51
N PHE A 136 -16.60 6.17 -5.34
CA PHE A 136 -16.36 5.85 -6.75
C PHE A 136 -16.63 7.00 -7.74
N GLY A 137 -16.46 8.26 -7.31
CA GLY A 137 -16.70 9.42 -8.18
C GLY A 137 -15.88 9.38 -9.47
N TYR A 138 -14.59 9.09 -9.34
CA TYR A 138 -13.64 8.99 -10.47
C TYR A 138 -14.09 7.93 -11.48
N ARG A 139 -14.37 6.69 -11.05
CA ARG A 139 -14.83 5.64 -11.99
C ARG A 139 -16.14 5.96 -12.70
N ARG A 140 -17.01 6.77 -12.09
CA ARG A 140 -18.33 7.11 -12.66
C ARG A 140 -18.29 8.29 -13.61
N PHE A 141 -17.47 9.30 -13.31
CA PHE A 141 -17.56 10.61 -13.95
C PHE A 141 -16.24 11.05 -14.60
N HIS A 142 -15.11 10.48 -14.18
CA HIS A 142 -13.77 10.78 -14.68
C HIS A 142 -12.94 9.49 -14.84
N PRO A 143 -13.41 8.48 -15.60
CA PRO A 143 -12.73 7.19 -15.72
C PRO A 143 -11.31 7.30 -16.32
N GLU A 144 -11.00 8.41 -16.99
CA GLU A 144 -9.67 8.76 -17.49
C GLU A 144 -8.68 9.16 -16.38
N VAL A 145 -9.16 9.48 -15.17
CA VAL A 145 -8.31 9.85 -14.03
C VAL A 145 -8.43 8.80 -12.93
N LEU A 146 -7.32 8.12 -12.65
CA LEU A 146 -7.22 7.22 -11.50
C LEU A 146 -7.32 8.00 -10.19
N SER A 147 -8.08 7.46 -9.22
CA SER A 147 -8.36 8.16 -7.97
C SER A 147 -7.07 8.54 -7.22
N PRO A 148 -6.81 9.83 -6.95
CA PRO A 148 -5.66 10.27 -6.16
C PRO A 148 -5.70 9.74 -4.73
N TYR A 149 -6.88 9.38 -4.20
CA TYR A 149 -7.00 8.74 -2.89
C TYR A 149 -6.22 7.42 -2.83
N LEU A 150 -6.14 6.69 -3.94
CA LEU A 150 -5.33 5.49 -4.06
C LEU A 150 -3.92 5.79 -4.58
N TRP A 151 -3.81 6.57 -5.66
CA TRP A 151 -2.63 6.55 -6.53
C TRP A 151 -1.78 7.82 -6.51
N SER A 152 -2.16 8.86 -5.76
CA SER A 152 -1.35 10.07 -5.69
C SER A 152 0.06 9.78 -5.16
N PHE A 153 1.07 10.42 -5.76
CA PHE A 153 2.51 10.21 -5.59
C PHE A 153 3.09 9.00 -6.34
N SER A 154 2.29 8.28 -7.14
CA SER A 154 2.78 7.25 -8.07
C SER A 154 2.82 7.74 -9.52
N GLY A 155 3.40 6.94 -10.41
CA GLY A 155 3.35 7.15 -11.86
C GLY A 155 1.92 7.08 -12.45
N HIS A 156 0.93 6.61 -11.70
CA HIS A 156 -0.45 6.45 -12.16
C HIS A 156 -1.33 7.70 -12.01
N TYR A 157 -0.82 8.76 -11.37
CA TYR A 157 -1.56 9.99 -11.13
C TYR A 157 -0.72 11.24 -11.40
N GLU A 158 -1.28 12.17 -12.16
CA GLU A 158 -0.65 13.46 -12.48
C GLU A 158 -1.45 14.65 -11.91
N ARG A 159 -2.73 14.77 -12.29
CA ARG A 159 -3.66 15.83 -11.88
C ARG A 159 -5.11 15.38 -12.08
N GLY A 160 -6.05 16.22 -11.67
CA GLY A 160 -7.47 15.92 -11.66
C GLY A 160 -7.90 15.51 -10.27
N LYS A 161 -8.77 16.28 -9.62
CA LYS A 161 -9.39 15.87 -8.35
C LYS A 161 -10.69 16.61 -8.07
N TYR A 162 -11.53 15.98 -7.26
CA TYR A 162 -12.56 16.70 -6.53
C TYR A 162 -11.90 17.62 -5.49
N VAL A 163 -12.16 18.92 -5.57
CA VAL A 163 -11.64 19.94 -4.63
C VAL A 163 -12.63 20.22 -3.50
N ALA A 164 -13.89 19.90 -3.73
CA ALA A 164 -14.98 19.87 -2.75
C ALA A 164 -16.01 18.83 -3.21
N ASP A 165 -17.01 18.54 -2.37
CA ASP A 165 -18.07 17.59 -2.71
C ASP A 165 -18.77 17.97 -4.01
N GLY A 166 -18.72 17.07 -5.00
CA GLY A 166 -19.29 17.28 -6.34
C GLY A 166 -18.51 18.24 -7.24
N THR A 167 -17.47 18.92 -6.74
CA THR A 167 -16.73 19.95 -7.49
C THR A 167 -15.43 19.39 -8.05
N TRP A 168 -15.45 19.02 -9.33
CA TRP A 168 -14.30 18.53 -10.08
C TRP A 168 -13.37 19.66 -10.55
N SER A 169 -12.06 19.42 -10.54
CA SER A 169 -11.05 20.22 -11.24
C SER A 169 -10.09 19.30 -11.96
N ASP A 170 -9.93 19.51 -13.27
CA ASP A 170 -8.98 18.82 -14.15
C ASP A 170 -7.52 19.20 -13.89
N ARG A 171 -7.28 20.36 -13.26
CA ARG A 171 -5.93 20.93 -13.03
C ARG A 171 -5.42 20.75 -11.60
N ALA A 172 -6.32 20.55 -10.64
CA ALA A 172 -5.92 20.39 -9.25
C ALA A 172 -5.08 19.11 -9.06
N VAL A 173 -4.03 19.22 -8.24
CA VAL A 173 -3.13 18.10 -7.92
C VAL A 173 -3.27 17.74 -6.46
N SER A 174 -3.47 16.46 -6.16
CA SER A 174 -3.45 15.99 -4.76
C SER A 174 -2.07 16.19 -4.14
N ARG A 175 -2.06 16.75 -2.93
CA ARG A 175 -0.86 16.87 -2.07
C ARG A 175 -0.78 15.78 -1.01
N GLN A 176 -1.74 14.87 -1.00
CA GLN A 176 -1.82 13.77 -0.05
C GLN A 176 -1.35 12.49 -0.73
N CYS A 177 -0.47 11.74 -0.08
CA CYS A 177 -0.02 10.43 -0.55
C CYS A 177 -1.21 9.46 -0.64
N GLY A 178 -1.34 8.75 -1.76
CA GLY A 178 -2.40 7.78 -1.94
C GLY A 178 -2.22 6.52 -1.07
N ALA A 179 -3.34 5.96 -0.62
CA ALA A 179 -3.36 4.78 0.23
C ALA A 179 -2.71 3.55 -0.41
N ALA A 180 -2.89 3.34 -1.72
CA ALA A 180 -2.26 2.23 -2.44
C ALA A 180 -0.74 2.40 -2.52
N VAL A 181 -0.24 3.64 -2.62
CA VAL A 181 1.20 3.94 -2.61
C VAL A 181 1.83 3.59 -1.25
N LEU A 182 1.14 3.87 -0.14
CA LEU A 182 1.59 3.47 1.19
C LEU A 182 1.58 1.94 1.37
N LEU A 183 0.51 1.26 0.92
CA LEU A 183 0.45 -0.21 0.93
C LEU A 183 1.57 -0.82 0.06
N ARG A 184 1.81 -0.27 -1.13
CA ARG A 184 2.90 -0.68 -2.02
C ARG A 184 4.24 -0.54 -1.30
N ARG A 185 4.47 0.59 -0.62
CA ARG A 185 5.70 0.80 0.14
C ARG A 185 5.86 -0.22 1.27
N LEU A 186 4.81 -0.48 2.05
CA LEU A 186 4.81 -1.50 3.10
C LEU A 186 5.16 -2.90 2.54
N ALA A 187 4.62 -3.23 1.37
CA ALA A 187 4.91 -4.50 0.70
C ALA A 187 6.38 -4.58 0.23
N GLU A 188 6.88 -3.51 -0.40
CA GLU A 188 8.29 -3.42 -0.83
C GLU A 188 9.31 -3.54 0.30
N ILE A 189 8.90 -3.21 1.53
CA ILE A 189 9.77 -3.31 2.71
C ILE A 189 9.62 -4.62 3.47
N GLY A 190 8.69 -5.49 3.06
CA GLY A 190 8.41 -6.78 3.69
C GLY A 190 7.53 -6.68 4.93
N GLU A 191 6.85 -5.56 5.15
CA GLU A 191 5.93 -5.35 6.29
C GLU A 191 4.51 -5.80 5.98
N LEU A 192 4.20 -6.01 4.70
CA LEU A 192 2.90 -6.41 4.19
C LEU A 192 3.07 -7.47 3.10
N GLU A 193 2.35 -8.57 3.24
CA GLU A 193 2.21 -9.57 2.19
C GLU A 193 0.72 -9.74 1.90
N PHE A 194 0.36 -9.68 0.62
CA PHE A 194 -0.95 -10.16 0.16
C PHE A 194 -0.77 -11.64 -0.21
N GLY A 195 -1.74 -12.49 0.16
CA GLY A 195 -1.64 -13.95 0.01
C GLY A 195 -1.18 -14.42 -1.38
N ALA A 196 -0.55 -15.59 -1.44
CA ALA A 196 0.12 -16.09 -2.65
C ALA A 196 -0.84 -16.29 -3.84
N ARG A 197 -0.34 -15.95 -5.03
CA ARG A 197 -0.97 -16.21 -6.33
C ARG A 197 -0.02 -17.04 -7.20
N ALA A 198 -0.58 -17.77 -8.17
CA ALA A 198 0.17 -18.65 -9.06
C ALA A 198 1.19 -17.87 -9.92
N THR A 199 2.41 -18.39 -10.00
CA THR A 199 3.59 -17.75 -10.59
C THR A 199 3.53 -17.66 -12.12
N ALA A 200 3.94 -16.52 -12.68
CA ALA A 200 4.33 -16.41 -14.10
C ALA A 200 5.60 -17.24 -14.39
N ALA A 201 5.72 -17.77 -15.61
CA ALA A 201 6.86 -18.58 -16.04
C ALA A 201 8.16 -17.75 -16.12
N VAL A 202 9.30 -18.38 -15.82
CA VAL A 202 10.60 -17.71 -15.53
C VAL A 202 11.48 -17.54 -16.78
N ASP A 203 10.94 -17.66 -17.99
CA ASP A 203 11.74 -17.93 -19.20
C ASP A 203 12.50 -16.72 -19.79
N ASP A 204 12.31 -15.50 -19.27
CA ASP A 204 12.93 -14.25 -19.77
C ASP A 204 13.69 -13.45 -18.67
N ALA A 205 14.53 -14.12 -17.88
CA ALA A 205 15.31 -13.43 -16.83
C ALA A 205 16.35 -12.44 -17.42
N PRO A 206 16.39 -11.16 -17.00
CA PRO A 206 17.38 -10.19 -17.45
C PRO A 206 18.79 -10.53 -16.91
N LEU A 207 19.81 -9.85 -17.45
CA LEU A 207 21.21 -9.97 -17.00
C LEU A 207 21.34 -10.00 -15.47
N ILE A 208 21.86 -11.12 -14.95
CA ILE A 208 22.01 -11.34 -13.51
C ILE A 208 23.05 -10.38 -12.94
N VAL A 209 22.62 -9.50 -12.03
CA VAL A 209 23.51 -8.60 -11.28
C VAL A 209 24.06 -9.30 -10.03
N ARG A 210 25.27 -8.94 -9.60
CA ARG A 210 25.84 -9.45 -8.35
C ARG A 210 25.29 -8.69 -7.14
N TYR A 211 25.11 -9.38 -6.03
CA TYR A 211 24.74 -8.77 -4.76
C TYR A 211 25.75 -7.70 -4.35
N ALA A 212 25.27 -6.56 -3.84
CA ALA A 212 26.09 -5.52 -3.25
C ALA A 212 25.48 -4.95 -1.97
N ALA A 213 26.31 -4.81 -0.93
CA ALA A 213 25.88 -4.23 0.34
C ALA A 213 25.51 -2.74 0.21
N ARG A 214 26.09 -2.04 -0.78
CA ARG A 214 25.82 -0.64 -1.11
C ARG A 214 25.31 -0.51 -2.55
N PRO A 215 24.53 0.53 -2.88
CA PRO A 215 24.12 0.81 -4.26
C PRO A 215 25.36 1.00 -5.17
N PRO A 216 25.31 0.54 -6.43
CA PRO A 216 26.37 0.80 -7.41
C PRO A 216 26.51 2.30 -7.67
N THR A 217 27.75 2.76 -7.80
CA THR A 217 28.07 4.14 -8.22
C THR A 217 28.00 4.31 -9.74
N GLU A 218 28.28 3.25 -10.50
CA GLU A 218 28.24 3.25 -11.96
C GLU A 218 26.81 3.29 -12.50
N PRO A 219 26.47 4.23 -13.39
CA PRO A 219 25.13 4.34 -13.96
C PRO A 219 24.66 3.09 -14.70
N ALA A 220 25.55 2.42 -15.45
CA ALA A 220 25.21 1.20 -16.19
C ALA A 220 24.82 0.05 -15.25
N ALA A 221 25.61 -0.20 -14.20
CA ALA A 221 25.30 -1.23 -13.20
C ALA A 221 23.99 -0.93 -12.44
N ARG A 222 23.74 0.35 -12.16
CA ARG A 222 22.48 0.81 -11.57
C ARG A 222 21.30 0.55 -12.49
N GLN A 223 21.41 0.89 -13.77
CA GLN A 223 20.37 0.68 -14.77
C GLN A 223 20.07 -0.81 -14.97
N THR A 224 21.09 -1.67 -15.05
CA THR A 224 20.90 -3.13 -15.12
C THR A 224 20.16 -3.65 -13.88
N THR A 225 20.50 -3.13 -12.69
CA THR A 225 19.79 -3.50 -11.46
C THR A 225 18.33 -3.03 -11.48
N GLU A 226 18.05 -1.83 -11.98
CA GLU A 226 16.67 -1.37 -12.13
C GLU A 226 15.88 -2.21 -13.13
N THR A 227 16.50 -2.68 -14.21
CA THR A 227 15.88 -3.62 -15.16
C THR A 227 15.53 -4.94 -14.48
N LEU A 228 16.44 -5.50 -13.67
CA LEU A 228 16.13 -6.66 -12.85
C LEU A 228 14.97 -6.39 -11.88
N GLN A 229 14.97 -5.25 -11.18
CA GLN A 229 13.90 -4.89 -10.26
C GLN A 229 12.54 -4.74 -10.97
N ARG A 230 12.51 -4.17 -12.18
CA ARG A 230 11.30 -4.11 -13.02
C ARG A 230 10.81 -5.50 -13.39
N TRP A 231 11.71 -6.39 -13.81
CA TRP A 231 11.38 -7.79 -14.11
C TRP A 231 10.87 -8.54 -12.88
N LEU A 232 11.50 -8.38 -11.71
CA LEU A 232 11.00 -9.00 -10.47
C LEU A 232 9.58 -8.56 -10.13
N ASN A 233 9.24 -7.29 -10.38
CA ASN A 233 7.89 -6.76 -10.17
C ASN A 233 6.85 -7.25 -11.19
N THR A 234 7.23 -8.03 -12.22
CA THR A 234 6.25 -8.69 -13.10
C THR A 234 5.77 -10.03 -12.54
N PHE A 235 6.36 -10.52 -11.45
CA PHE A 235 5.96 -11.76 -10.80
C PHE A 235 4.95 -11.48 -9.69
N ASP A 236 3.86 -12.25 -9.71
CA ASP A 236 2.79 -12.14 -8.74
C ASP A 236 3.30 -12.23 -7.28
N GLY A 237 2.91 -11.25 -6.46
CA GLY A 237 3.29 -11.17 -5.05
C GLY A 237 4.76 -10.81 -4.80
N VAL A 238 5.50 -10.37 -5.82
CA VAL A 238 6.86 -9.85 -5.69
C VAL A 238 6.83 -8.33 -5.81
N PHE A 239 7.22 -7.67 -4.72
CA PHE A 239 7.24 -6.21 -4.65
C PHE A 239 8.63 -5.74 -4.24
N VAL A 240 9.39 -5.22 -5.19
CA VAL A 240 10.71 -4.64 -4.96
C VAL A 240 10.76 -3.19 -5.44
N ARG A 241 11.37 -2.33 -4.64
CA ARG A 241 11.59 -0.93 -5.01
C ARG A 241 12.56 -0.84 -6.19
N ILE A 242 12.23 -0.03 -7.20
CA ILE A 242 13.15 0.30 -8.29
C ILE A 242 14.07 1.44 -7.83
N ASP A 243 15.23 1.07 -7.30
CA ASP A 243 16.24 1.99 -6.77
C ASP A 243 17.67 1.75 -7.30
N GLY A 244 17.84 0.67 -8.08
CA GLY A 244 19.11 0.25 -8.64
C GLY A 244 20.08 -0.34 -7.62
N HIS A 245 19.61 -0.73 -6.42
CA HIS A 245 20.42 -1.39 -5.40
C HIS A 245 20.21 -2.93 -5.44
N PRO A 246 21.23 -3.73 -5.83
CA PRO A 246 21.15 -5.19 -5.81
C PRO A 246 21.42 -5.73 -4.38
N GLY A 247 20.68 -5.19 -3.41
CA GLY A 247 20.85 -5.48 -2.00
C GLY A 247 19.99 -6.63 -1.50
N LYS A 248 19.82 -6.70 -0.17
CA LYS A 248 19.12 -7.81 0.49
C LYS A 248 17.70 -8.06 -0.04
N ARG A 249 16.96 -6.99 -0.36
CA ARG A 249 15.56 -7.06 -0.84
C ARG A 249 15.47 -7.53 -2.28
N THR A 250 16.24 -6.93 -3.19
CA THR A 250 16.34 -7.38 -4.58
C THR A 250 16.74 -8.85 -4.66
N SER A 251 17.70 -9.26 -3.83
CA SER A 251 18.14 -10.65 -3.76
C SER A 251 17.09 -11.61 -3.17
N ALA A 252 16.34 -11.19 -2.15
CA ALA A 252 15.25 -11.99 -1.60
C ALA A 252 14.08 -12.15 -2.58
N ALA A 253 13.74 -11.09 -3.32
CA ALA A 253 12.77 -11.14 -4.40
C ALA A 253 13.24 -12.06 -5.53
N TYR A 254 14.51 -11.96 -5.93
CA TYR A 254 15.12 -12.88 -6.91
C TYR A 254 15.00 -14.34 -6.48
N ARG A 255 15.31 -14.66 -5.22
CA ARG A 255 15.12 -16.01 -4.67
C ARG A 255 13.67 -16.49 -4.69
N ARG A 256 12.70 -15.61 -4.44
CA ARG A 256 11.28 -15.98 -4.49
C ARG A 256 10.85 -16.40 -5.90
N VAL A 257 11.46 -15.82 -6.92
CA VAL A 257 11.18 -16.12 -8.34
C VAL A 257 11.98 -17.32 -8.85
N THR A 258 13.28 -17.37 -8.55
CA THR A 258 14.21 -18.32 -9.18
C THR A 258 14.64 -19.49 -8.28
N GLY A 259 14.36 -19.43 -6.98
CA GLY A 259 14.86 -20.37 -5.98
C GLY A 259 16.25 -20.04 -5.41
N HIS A 260 16.98 -19.08 -6.01
CA HIS A 260 18.37 -18.74 -5.65
C HIS A 260 18.53 -17.27 -5.25
N TYR A 261 19.43 -16.95 -4.31
CA TYR A 261 19.81 -15.56 -4.09
C TYR A 261 20.68 -15.03 -5.24
N LEU A 262 20.82 -13.70 -5.33
CA LEU A 262 21.74 -13.10 -6.30
C LEU A 262 23.18 -13.57 -6.04
N PRO A 263 24.00 -13.76 -7.10
CA PRO A 263 25.38 -14.17 -6.95
C PRO A 263 26.17 -13.25 -5.99
N GLY A 264 26.84 -13.85 -5.01
CA GLY A 264 27.59 -13.12 -3.98
C GLY A 264 26.76 -12.66 -2.78
N ASP A 265 25.46 -12.99 -2.71
CA ASP A 265 24.70 -12.79 -1.49
C ASP A 265 25.24 -13.69 -0.38
N PRO A 266 25.53 -13.15 0.82
CA PRO A 266 26.08 -13.95 1.93
C PRO A 266 25.12 -15.03 2.45
N ARG A 267 23.84 -15.00 2.05
CA ARG A 267 22.83 -16.00 2.43
C ARG A 267 22.74 -17.18 1.48
N GLU A 268 23.38 -17.12 0.30
CA GLU A 268 23.42 -18.27 -0.60
C GLU A 268 24.32 -19.36 0.02
N PRO A 269 23.87 -20.62 0.08
CA PRO A 269 24.70 -21.72 0.56
C PRO A 269 25.98 -21.78 -0.27
N ARG A 270 27.15 -21.72 0.37
CA ARG A 270 28.39 -22.03 -0.33
C ARG A 270 28.34 -23.50 -0.68
N GLU A 271 28.36 -23.83 -1.97
CA GLU A 271 28.62 -25.19 -2.41
C GLU A 271 29.83 -25.71 -1.62
N SER A 272 29.60 -26.77 -0.84
CA SER A 272 30.64 -27.49 -0.15
C SER A 272 31.67 -27.89 -1.20
N ARG A 273 32.85 -27.26 -1.16
CA ARG A 273 34.01 -27.72 -1.93
C ARG A 273 34.17 -29.21 -1.62
N GLN A 274 33.88 -30.07 -2.58
CA GLN A 274 34.23 -31.47 -2.47
C GLN A 274 35.74 -31.54 -2.20
N PRO A 275 36.19 -32.17 -1.11
CA PRO A 275 37.60 -32.40 -0.92
C PRO A 275 38.08 -33.31 -2.06
N ARG A 276 39.13 -32.85 -2.75
CA ARG A 276 39.86 -33.64 -3.75
C ARG A 276 40.53 -34.83 -3.10
#